data_AF-A0A2S6GJ63-F1
#
_entry.id   AF-A0A2S6GJ63-F1
#
_cell.length_a   1.000
_cell.length_b   1.000
_cell.length_c   1.000
_cell.angle_alpha   90.00
_cell.angle_beta   90.00
_cell.angle_gamma   90.00
#
_symmetry.space_group_name_H-M   'P 1'
#
loop_
_entity.id
_entity.type
_entity.pdbx_description
1 polymer ?
#
loop_
_entity_poly.entity_id
_entity_poly.type
_entity_poly.pdbx_seq_one_letter_code
_entity_poly.pdbx_strand_id
1 'polypeptide(L)'
;MGKRAFDTRLLGELAERGVPEGRVLLLQGVLAGVDPAAVFCGHASGLAGLVTELPRVAAALAHYEVERQPTPRQLNRLCVNAAERVRAVVAAWGSEPVLVAAREALDDARRAIAADGTGVRAGEFAARVDAAVAGLPGLLRRRFTRAWAERGGDLVADQVACLLAVADRDPAFVVQDLVRVAARLKSHREVEVEGEAEVEGEVVWSALLPDATDHQVALVVRGTGALSDLPAFEPDARQWPLRAAADARWGPTTDRLRHFVAGLPPGEGTLVTLRVRARDRPSAARLARRRLVEALDQYHAGNRLLDLRLDPVALVAEGHHTWQEAPAVPRRTREARPLTVTALPDRVRRALRMARVASSTDSPHATAALSWSAVEASGVQNRSHLAAALSLQCLRQELVLAHRRLRWSLSAAAAHRAWLVTVARSHVDHTHRSVRRCPPGHPRLAALRRELADAEAGLTRALEPAARHPHDDASPGGLDVNRWAWTVSDVPTTDEHVLRAREALAALTPHPLARHDLARWRALLGSPEACEHRLTERGERMITVLDGLYATRNLTLHSGVFTGSGDAVHGAGARKLADVVLEILGNWYGRGGTGTPEEVIAELGRRRRAIAGVLPVTLDFAALTGPDFRG
;
A
#
# COMPACT_ATOMS: atom_id res chain seq x y z
N MET A 1 -3.25 -6.95 2.19
CA MET A 1 -2.25 -7.94 2.57
C MET A 1 -2.03 -8.49 1.19
N GLY A 2 -0.89 -8.19 0.56
CA GLY A 2 -0.61 -8.04 -0.89
C GLY A 2 -1.36 -8.86 -1.95
N LYS A 3 -2.66 -9.10 -1.82
CA LYS A 3 -3.51 -9.93 -2.67
C LYS A 3 -3.63 -9.32 -4.05
N ARG A 4 -3.53 -7.99 -4.15
CA ARG A 4 -3.53 -7.28 -5.44
C ARG A 4 -2.37 -7.68 -6.34
N ALA A 5 -1.22 -8.08 -5.79
CA ALA A 5 -0.10 -8.63 -6.56
C ALA A 5 -0.41 -10.00 -7.18
N PHE A 6 -1.50 -10.65 -6.77
CA PHE A 6 -1.96 -11.94 -7.27
C PHE A 6 -3.32 -11.83 -7.97
N ASP A 7 -3.58 -10.69 -8.60
CA ASP A 7 -4.79 -10.53 -9.42
C ASP A 7 -4.77 -11.55 -10.57
N THR A 8 -5.77 -12.43 -10.57
CA THR A 8 -5.87 -13.57 -11.49
C THR A 8 -5.90 -13.12 -12.95
N ARG A 9 -6.56 -12.00 -13.25
CA ARG A 9 -6.68 -11.51 -14.62
C ARG A 9 -5.34 -10.92 -15.07
N LEU A 10 -4.73 -10.06 -14.26
CA LEU A 10 -3.42 -9.49 -14.60
C LEU A 10 -2.36 -10.57 -14.83
N LEU A 11 -2.26 -11.54 -13.92
CA LEU A 11 -1.28 -12.62 -14.06
C LEU A 11 -1.57 -13.52 -15.25
N GLY A 12 -2.85 -13.73 -15.58
CA GLY A 12 -3.24 -14.45 -16.80
C GLY A 12 -2.79 -13.74 -18.06
N GLU A 13 -3.09 -12.45 -18.20
CA GLU A 13 -2.70 -11.65 -19.37
C GLU A 13 -1.17 -11.60 -19.53
N LEU A 14 -0.42 -11.41 -18.43
CA LEU A 14 1.04 -11.43 -18.45
C LEU A 14 1.60 -12.80 -18.87
N ALA A 15 0.98 -13.89 -18.41
CA ALA A 15 1.39 -15.25 -18.79
C ALA A 15 1.07 -15.56 -20.26
N GLU A 16 -0.10 -15.16 -20.75
CA GLU A 16 -0.50 -15.33 -22.16
C GLU A 16 0.44 -14.59 -23.12
N ARG A 17 0.96 -13.43 -22.71
CA ARG A 17 1.97 -12.68 -23.48
C ARG A 17 3.41 -13.18 -23.30
N GLY A 18 3.61 -14.18 -22.43
CA GLY A 18 4.94 -14.74 -22.15
C GLY A 18 5.87 -13.73 -21.46
N VAL A 19 5.34 -12.81 -20.65
CA VAL A 19 6.14 -11.77 -19.99
C VAL A 19 7.17 -12.43 -19.05
N PRO A 20 8.47 -12.08 -19.17
CA PRO A 20 9.52 -12.63 -18.32
C PRO A 20 9.23 -12.52 -16.83
N GLU A 21 9.61 -13.56 -16.08
CA GLU A 21 9.41 -13.66 -14.63
C GLU A 21 9.91 -12.44 -13.85
N GLY A 22 11.07 -11.89 -14.20
CA GLY A 22 11.63 -10.72 -13.54
C GLY A 22 10.78 -9.44 -13.68
N ARG A 23 10.09 -9.26 -14.81
CA ARG A 23 9.14 -8.15 -15.04
C ARG A 23 7.85 -8.35 -14.24
N VAL A 24 7.37 -9.58 -14.19
CA VAL A 24 6.22 -9.96 -13.35
C VAL A 24 6.56 -9.70 -11.88
N LEU A 25 7.74 -10.12 -11.41
CA LEU A 25 8.21 -9.87 -10.05
C LEU A 25 8.24 -8.36 -9.73
N LEU A 26 8.79 -7.54 -10.62
CA LEU A 26 8.83 -6.08 -10.48
C LEU A 26 7.42 -5.49 -10.26
N LEU A 27 6.44 -5.86 -11.10
CA LEU A 27 5.05 -5.39 -10.96
C LEU A 27 4.38 -5.91 -9.69
N GLN A 28 4.56 -7.19 -9.39
CA GLN A 28 4.02 -7.79 -8.17
C GLN A 28 4.59 -7.12 -6.92
N GLY A 29 5.86 -6.75 -6.92
CA GLY A 29 6.52 -5.98 -5.86
C GLY A 29 5.86 -4.62 -5.65
N VAL A 30 5.69 -3.84 -6.74
CA VAL A 30 5.01 -2.54 -6.71
C VAL A 30 3.59 -2.66 -6.14
N LEU A 31 2.79 -3.59 -6.69
CA LEU A 31 1.40 -3.81 -6.28
C LEU A 31 1.27 -4.31 -4.84
N ALA A 32 2.21 -5.13 -4.38
CA ALA A 32 2.25 -5.58 -3.00
C ALA A 32 2.56 -4.43 -2.04
N GLY A 33 3.42 -3.49 -2.46
CA GLY A 33 3.82 -2.30 -1.69
C GLY A 33 2.69 -1.30 -1.48
N VAL A 34 1.76 -1.17 -2.42
CA VAL A 34 0.61 -0.24 -2.30
C VAL A 34 -0.69 -0.90 -1.83
N ASP A 35 -0.69 -2.21 -1.57
CA ASP A 35 -1.90 -2.91 -1.13
C ASP A 35 -2.34 -2.38 0.25
N PRO A 36 -3.58 -1.86 0.40
CA PRO A 36 -4.04 -1.23 1.64
C PRO A 36 -4.03 -2.15 2.86
N ALA A 37 -4.08 -3.47 2.66
CA ALA A 37 -4.03 -4.42 3.76
C ALA A 37 -2.60 -4.99 3.94
N ALA A 38 -1.58 -4.56 3.18
CA ALA A 38 -0.20 -5.00 3.37
C ALA A 38 0.22 -4.78 4.82
N VAL A 39 1.05 -5.70 5.33
CA VAL A 39 1.69 -5.52 6.64
C VAL A 39 2.53 -4.25 6.60
N PHE A 40 2.71 -3.60 7.74
CA PHE A 40 3.31 -2.27 7.78
C PHE A 40 4.67 -2.18 7.10
N CYS A 41 5.60 -3.10 7.41
CA CYS A 41 6.95 -3.16 6.84
C CYS A 41 7.03 -3.47 5.34
N GLY A 42 5.94 -4.01 4.77
CA GLY A 42 5.82 -4.30 3.33
C GLY A 42 4.94 -3.31 2.59
N HIS A 43 4.41 -2.28 3.26
CA HIS A 43 3.63 -1.22 2.66
C HIS A 43 4.51 0.01 2.41
N ALA A 44 4.22 0.79 1.36
CA ALA A 44 4.93 2.00 0.96
C ALA A 44 5.27 2.95 2.13
N SER A 45 4.37 3.07 3.11
CA SER A 45 4.56 3.90 4.31
C SER A 45 5.60 3.38 5.31
N GLY A 46 5.88 2.07 5.31
CA GLY A 46 6.89 1.44 6.16
C GLY A 46 8.21 1.14 5.44
N LEU A 47 8.28 1.41 4.12
CA LEU A 47 9.51 1.27 3.33
C LEU A 47 10.50 2.41 3.58
N ALA A 48 10.02 3.59 3.98
CA ALA A 48 10.79 4.83 4.12
C ALA A 48 11.52 5.22 2.81
N GLY A 49 10.75 5.31 1.71
CA GLY A 49 11.27 5.65 0.38
C GLY A 49 11.65 7.13 0.24
N LEU A 50 12.46 7.47 -0.75
CA LEU A 50 12.95 8.83 -0.94
C LEU A 50 11.82 9.84 -1.16
N VAL A 51 10.81 9.44 -1.93
CA VAL A 51 9.63 10.25 -2.23
C VAL A 51 8.69 10.45 -1.04
N THR A 52 8.86 9.69 0.05
CA THR A 52 8.13 9.93 1.31
C THR A 52 8.97 10.70 2.31
N GLU A 53 10.26 10.42 2.41
CA GLU A 53 11.14 11.00 3.43
C GLU A 53 11.61 12.41 3.06
N LEU A 54 12.03 12.66 1.82
CA LEU A 54 12.56 13.96 1.42
C LEU A 54 11.54 15.10 1.52
N PRO A 55 10.28 14.96 1.05
CA PRO A 55 9.27 16.01 1.23
C PRO A 55 8.97 16.28 2.70
N ARG A 56 9.06 15.25 3.56
CA ARG A 56 8.85 15.41 5.01
C ARG A 56 9.94 16.26 5.64
N VAL A 57 11.21 16.01 5.26
CA VAL A 57 12.33 16.83 5.76
C VAL A 57 12.26 18.25 5.21
N ALA A 58 11.92 18.44 3.94
CA ALA A 58 11.74 19.77 3.36
C ALA A 58 10.65 20.56 4.09
N ALA A 59 9.48 19.95 4.34
CA ALA A 59 8.41 20.58 5.10
C ALA A 59 8.85 20.93 6.54
N ALA A 60 9.58 20.04 7.22
CA ALA A 60 10.10 20.32 8.55
C ALA A 60 11.15 21.45 8.58
N LEU A 61 12.01 21.54 7.56
CA LEU A 61 12.99 22.62 7.40
C LEU A 61 12.30 23.97 7.13
N ALA A 62 11.34 23.99 6.20
CA ALA A 62 10.57 25.19 5.87
C ALA A 62 9.78 25.70 7.08
N HIS A 63 9.15 24.78 7.83
CA HIS A 63 8.43 25.13 9.04
C HIS A 63 9.33 25.63 10.16
N TYR A 64 10.53 25.05 10.30
CA TYR A 64 11.50 25.47 11.30
C TYR A 64 11.99 26.91 11.08
N GLU A 65 12.10 27.36 9.83
CA GLU A 65 12.48 28.73 9.50
C GLU A 65 11.51 29.74 10.15
N VAL A 66 10.21 29.45 10.08
CA VAL A 66 9.13 30.36 10.48
C VAL A 66 8.80 30.19 11.97
N GLU A 67 8.53 28.95 12.40
CA GLU A 67 7.93 28.66 13.71
C GLU A 67 8.94 28.10 14.72
N ARG A 68 10.20 27.89 14.30
CA ARG A 68 11.24 27.23 15.12
C ARG A 68 10.82 25.87 15.67
N GLN A 69 9.93 25.19 14.93
CA GLN A 69 9.50 23.81 15.16
C GLN A 69 9.69 22.97 13.88
N PRO A 70 10.03 21.67 13.98
CA PRO A 70 10.35 20.93 15.20
C PRO A 70 11.67 21.38 15.82
N THR A 71 11.96 20.97 17.07
CA THR A 71 13.23 21.34 17.75
C THR A 71 14.47 21.02 16.89
N PRO A 72 15.57 21.79 17.01
CA PRO A 72 16.77 21.56 16.18
C PRO A 72 17.32 20.12 16.31
N ARG A 73 17.21 19.50 17.49
CA ARG A 73 17.57 18.09 17.69
C ARG A 73 16.72 17.14 16.84
N GLN A 74 15.41 17.37 16.80
CA GLN A 74 14.50 16.55 15.99
C GLN A 74 14.71 16.81 14.50
N LEU A 75 14.94 18.06 14.10
CA LEU A 75 15.24 18.43 12.72
C LEU A 75 16.52 17.78 12.22
N ASN A 76 17.58 17.78 13.03
CA ASN A 76 18.84 17.09 12.73
C ASN A 76 18.61 15.58 12.56
N ARG A 77 17.80 14.93 13.40
CA ARG A 77 17.45 13.51 13.24
C ARG A 77 16.74 13.23 11.92
N LEU A 78 15.77 14.06 11.55
CA LEU A 78 15.08 13.94 10.27
C LEU A 78 16.08 14.02 9.09
N CYS A 79 17.01 14.97 9.13
CA CYS A 79 18.04 15.10 8.10
C CYS A 79 18.99 13.89 8.08
N VAL A 80 19.42 13.38 9.23
CA VAL A 80 20.26 12.17 9.35
C VAL A 80 19.57 10.98 8.68
N ASN A 81 18.33 10.70 9.07
CA ASN A 81 17.57 9.55 8.61
C ASN A 81 17.33 9.63 7.09
N ALA A 82 16.95 10.79 6.57
CA ALA A 82 16.77 10.99 5.13
C ALA A 82 18.10 10.84 4.37
N ALA A 83 19.20 11.38 4.88
CA ALA A 83 20.51 11.25 4.24
C ALA A 83 21.00 9.80 4.21
N GLU A 84 20.70 9.00 5.23
CA GLU A 84 20.94 7.54 5.21
C GLU A 84 20.15 6.82 4.13
N ARG A 85 18.86 7.17 3.96
CA ARG A 85 18.05 6.60 2.88
C ARG A 85 18.58 6.99 1.50
N VAL A 86 19.00 8.24 1.31
CA VAL A 86 19.64 8.69 0.07
C VAL A 86 20.95 7.92 -0.17
N ARG A 87 21.81 7.77 0.85
CA ARG A 87 23.06 7.00 0.74
C ARG A 87 22.82 5.54 0.35
N ALA A 88 21.82 4.89 0.92
CA ALA A 88 21.47 3.51 0.57
C ALA A 88 21.05 3.39 -0.91
N VAL A 89 20.31 4.36 -1.43
CA VAL A 89 19.91 4.38 -2.86
C VAL A 89 21.10 4.71 -3.76
N VAL A 90 21.96 5.67 -3.38
CA VAL A 90 23.19 5.99 -4.12
C VAL A 90 24.12 4.77 -4.19
N ALA A 91 24.24 3.98 -3.12
CA ALA A 91 25.04 2.76 -3.14
C ALA A 91 24.53 1.73 -4.16
N ALA A 92 23.22 1.66 -4.38
CA ALA A 92 22.60 0.74 -5.32
C ALA A 92 22.55 1.28 -6.77
N TRP A 93 22.38 2.59 -6.95
CA TRP A 93 22.12 3.21 -8.25
C TRP A 93 23.30 4.02 -8.80
N GLY A 94 24.31 4.30 -7.99
CA GLY A 94 25.41 5.20 -8.32
C GLY A 94 25.07 6.68 -8.11
N SER A 95 25.97 7.56 -8.56
CA SER A 95 25.93 9.01 -8.37
C SER A 95 24.96 9.71 -9.32
N GLU A 96 23.66 9.55 -9.11
CA GLU A 96 22.63 10.32 -9.82
C GLU A 96 22.60 11.78 -9.34
N PRO A 97 22.55 12.79 -10.24
CA PRO A 97 22.61 14.20 -9.86
C PRO A 97 21.56 14.61 -8.82
N VAL A 98 20.32 14.12 -8.97
CA VAL A 98 19.22 14.39 -8.03
C VAL A 98 19.53 13.84 -6.63
N LEU A 99 20.16 12.67 -6.54
CA LEU A 99 20.48 12.04 -5.26
C LEU A 99 21.69 12.72 -4.60
N VAL A 100 22.69 13.12 -5.40
CA VAL A 100 23.85 13.89 -4.91
C VAL A 100 23.39 15.23 -4.34
N ALA A 101 22.55 15.98 -5.08
CA ALA A 101 22.01 17.25 -4.64
C ALA A 101 21.17 17.11 -3.35
N ALA A 102 20.32 16.09 -3.26
CA ALA A 102 19.56 15.81 -2.04
C ALA A 102 20.48 15.53 -0.85
N ARG A 103 21.51 14.69 -1.03
CA ARG A 103 22.47 14.37 0.04
C ARG A 103 23.22 15.61 0.51
N GLU A 104 23.74 16.40 -0.42
CA GLU A 104 24.48 17.63 -0.10
C GLU A 104 23.61 18.63 0.66
N ALA A 105 22.36 18.84 0.23
CA ALA A 105 21.43 19.72 0.93
C ALA A 105 21.16 19.26 2.37
N LEU A 106 20.99 17.96 2.59
CA LEU A 106 20.77 17.39 3.92
C LEU A 106 22.02 17.46 4.81
N ASP A 107 23.21 17.19 4.26
CA ASP A 107 24.47 17.26 5.00
C ASP A 107 24.83 18.72 5.36
N ASP A 108 24.58 19.67 4.45
CA ASP A 108 24.72 21.10 4.72
C ASP A 108 23.75 21.57 5.82
N ALA A 109 22.48 21.18 5.72
CA ALA A 109 21.47 21.50 6.74
C ALA A 109 21.90 20.98 8.12
N ARG A 110 22.40 19.75 8.20
CA ARG A 110 22.92 19.17 9.45
C ARG A 110 24.09 19.96 10.02
N ARG A 111 25.06 20.33 9.20
CA ARG A 111 26.20 21.15 9.62
C ARG A 111 25.74 22.51 10.17
N ALA A 112 24.81 23.16 9.47
CA ALA A 112 24.26 24.44 9.90
C ALA A 112 23.47 24.33 11.22
N ILE A 113 22.62 23.31 11.37
CA ILE A 113 21.88 23.04 12.62
C ILE A 113 22.81 22.78 13.80
N ALA A 114 23.92 22.07 13.57
CA ALA A 114 24.91 21.83 14.60
C ALA A 114 25.70 23.09 15.00
N ALA A 115 25.94 24.00 14.06
CA ALA A 115 26.72 25.22 14.27
C ALA A 115 25.91 26.36 14.93
N ASP A 116 24.73 26.68 14.40
CA ASP A 116 24.03 27.94 14.73
C ASP A 116 22.79 27.78 15.61
N GLY A 117 22.35 26.54 15.89
CA GLY A 117 21.20 26.25 16.76
C GLY A 117 19.88 26.88 16.30
N THR A 118 19.69 28.18 16.52
CA THR A 118 18.47 28.97 16.28
C THR A 118 18.55 29.92 15.07
N GLY A 119 19.74 30.19 14.51
CA GLY A 119 19.94 31.16 13.40
C GLY A 119 19.98 30.58 11.99
N VAL A 120 19.73 29.28 11.83
CA VAL A 120 19.85 28.57 10.55
C VAL A 120 18.83 29.08 9.53
N ARG A 121 19.30 29.38 8.31
CA ARG A 121 18.47 29.64 7.11
C ARG A 121 17.91 28.32 6.57
N ALA A 122 17.10 27.65 7.37
CA ALA A 122 16.49 26.35 7.09
C ALA A 122 15.62 26.37 5.83
N GLY A 123 15.02 27.52 5.50
CA GLY A 123 14.24 27.70 4.27
C GLY A 123 15.06 27.48 2.98
N GLU A 124 16.35 27.85 2.96
CA GLU A 124 17.21 27.63 1.78
C GLU A 124 17.51 26.14 1.58
N PHE A 125 17.73 25.41 2.67
CA PHE A 125 17.90 23.96 2.60
C PHE A 125 16.61 23.25 2.21
N ALA A 126 15.45 23.71 2.71
CA ALA A 126 14.15 23.19 2.30
C ALA A 126 13.97 23.30 0.78
N ALA A 127 14.23 24.49 0.20
CA ALA A 127 14.12 24.72 -1.24
C ALA A 127 15.06 23.83 -2.06
N ARG A 128 16.29 23.57 -1.58
CA ARG A 128 17.23 22.64 -2.24
C ARG A 128 16.73 21.19 -2.19
N VAL A 129 16.17 20.76 -1.06
CA VAL A 129 15.56 19.42 -0.93
C VAL A 129 14.34 19.30 -1.84
N ASP A 130 13.48 20.32 -1.89
CA ASP A 130 12.30 20.34 -2.77
C ASP A 130 12.67 20.30 -4.26
N ALA A 131 13.74 21.00 -4.66
CA ALA A 131 14.28 20.91 -6.02
C ALA A 131 14.71 19.47 -6.37
N ALA A 132 15.33 18.76 -5.43
CA ALA A 132 15.66 17.35 -5.62
C ALA A 132 14.41 16.46 -5.66
N VAL A 133 13.42 16.71 -4.80
CA VAL A 133 12.12 16.00 -4.79
C VAL A 133 11.43 16.10 -6.16
N ALA A 134 11.42 17.28 -6.78
CA ALA A 134 10.83 17.49 -8.10
C ALA A 134 11.48 16.64 -9.21
N GLY A 135 12.77 16.29 -9.06
CA GLY A 135 13.51 15.43 -9.98
C GLY A 135 13.28 13.91 -9.78
N LEU A 136 12.76 13.49 -8.63
CA LEU A 136 12.61 12.06 -8.29
C LEU A 136 11.66 11.29 -9.24
N PRO A 137 10.48 11.80 -9.64
CA PRO A 137 9.62 11.07 -10.56
C PRO A 137 10.30 10.74 -11.90
N GLY A 138 11.08 11.68 -12.44
CA GLY A 138 11.85 11.47 -13.67
C GLY A 138 12.96 10.43 -13.50
N LEU A 139 13.67 10.45 -12.37
CA LEU A 139 14.66 9.43 -12.03
C LEU A 139 14.01 8.05 -11.88
N LEU A 140 12.91 7.95 -11.15
CA LEU A 140 12.20 6.70 -10.91
C LEU A 140 11.60 6.11 -12.18
N ARG A 141 11.11 6.95 -13.10
CA ARG A 141 10.68 6.54 -14.44
C ARG A 141 11.82 5.85 -15.20
N ARG A 142 12.98 6.53 -15.32
CA ARG A 142 14.15 5.95 -16.00
C ARG A 142 14.62 4.65 -15.35
N ARG A 143 14.66 4.60 -14.02
CA ARG A 143 15.08 3.41 -13.27
C ARG A 143 14.08 2.26 -13.42
N PHE A 144 12.78 2.55 -13.46
CA PHE A 144 11.75 1.56 -13.73
C PHE A 144 11.85 0.99 -15.14
N THR A 145 11.95 1.85 -16.16
CA THR A 145 12.05 1.41 -17.57
C THR A 145 13.30 0.55 -17.78
N ARG A 146 14.43 0.95 -17.19
CA ARG A 146 15.65 0.15 -17.19
C ARG A 146 15.49 -1.18 -16.45
N ALA A 147 14.93 -1.18 -15.24
CA ALA A 147 14.66 -2.40 -14.48
C ALA A 147 13.69 -3.36 -15.20
N TRP A 148 12.75 -2.81 -15.98
CA TRP A 148 11.85 -3.58 -16.83
C TRP A 148 12.60 -4.25 -17.98
N ALA A 149 13.53 -3.55 -18.62
CA ALA A 149 14.39 -4.11 -19.67
C ALA A 149 15.36 -5.17 -19.11
N GLU A 150 16.02 -4.88 -17.98
CA GLU A 150 16.96 -5.75 -17.29
C GLU A 150 16.29 -6.92 -16.52
N ARG A 151 14.96 -6.91 -16.40
CA ARG A 151 14.13 -7.96 -15.77
C ARG A 151 14.38 -8.10 -14.26
N GLY A 152 14.48 -6.99 -13.52
CA GLY A 152 14.54 -7.04 -12.06
C GLY A 152 14.84 -5.70 -11.39
N GLY A 153 14.58 -5.61 -10.08
CA GLY A 153 14.94 -4.44 -9.27
C GLY A 153 14.04 -4.23 -8.05
N ASP A 154 14.25 -4.98 -6.97
CA ASP A 154 13.43 -4.88 -5.75
C ASP A 154 13.41 -3.46 -5.17
N LEU A 155 14.57 -2.79 -5.13
CA LEU A 155 14.66 -1.40 -4.69
C LEU A 155 13.84 -0.46 -5.58
N VAL A 156 13.81 -0.71 -6.90
CA VAL A 156 12.99 0.07 -7.84
C VAL A 156 11.51 -0.17 -7.56
N ALA A 157 11.11 -1.42 -7.33
CA ALA A 157 9.73 -1.77 -6.96
C ALA A 157 9.28 -1.02 -5.69
N ASP A 158 10.13 -1.01 -4.66
CA ASP A 158 9.89 -0.33 -3.39
C ASP A 158 9.73 1.19 -3.58
N GLN A 159 10.64 1.83 -4.33
CA GLN A 159 10.58 3.28 -4.56
C GLN A 159 9.39 3.68 -5.43
N VAL A 160 9.03 2.87 -6.43
CA VAL A 160 7.83 3.10 -7.26
C VAL A 160 6.57 2.91 -6.43
N ALA A 161 6.49 1.90 -5.55
CA ALA A 161 5.37 1.75 -4.62
C ALA A 161 5.20 2.99 -3.72
N CYS A 162 6.30 3.54 -3.21
CA CYS A 162 6.27 4.82 -2.47
C CYS A 162 5.73 5.97 -3.34
N LEU A 163 6.15 6.08 -4.60
CA LEU A 163 5.67 7.14 -5.51
C LEU A 163 4.17 7.00 -5.80
N LEU A 164 3.69 5.79 -6.05
CA LEU A 164 2.26 5.52 -6.25
C LEU A 164 1.42 5.88 -5.03
N ALA A 165 1.92 5.55 -3.83
CA ALA A 165 1.25 5.88 -2.59
C ALA A 165 1.22 7.38 -2.30
N VAL A 166 2.32 8.10 -2.59
CA VAL A 166 2.39 9.58 -2.49
C VAL A 166 1.46 10.25 -3.50
N ALA A 167 1.36 9.69 -4.71
CA ALA A 167 0.40 10.14 -5.72
C ALA A 167 -1.06 9.79 -5.38
N ASP A 168 -1.30 9.16 -4.21
CA ASP A 168 -2.60 8.71 -3.72
C ASP A 168 -3.35 7.88 -4.77
N ARG A 169 -2.66 7.08 -5.59
CA ARG A 169 -3.29 6.33 -6.68
C ARG A 169 -4.02 5.10 -6.15
N ASP A 170 -5.21 4.82 -6.67
CA ASP A 170 -6.01 3.70 -6.17
C ASP A 170 -5.45 2.33 -6.64
N PRO A 171 -5.08 1.43 -5.71
CA PRO A 171 -4.46 0.16 -6.08
C PRO A 171 -5.33 -0.75 -6.93
N ALA A 172 -6.67 -0.67 -6.83
CA ALA A 172 -7.55 -1.47 -7.67
C ALA A 172 -7.58 -0.92 -9.10
N PHE A 173 -7.54 0.41 -9.24
CA PHE A 173 -7.48 1.07 -10.54
C PHE A 173 -6.13 0.85 -11.24
N VAL A 174 -5.02 0.85 -10.48
CA VAL A 174 -3.69 0.47 -10.99
C VAL A 174 -3.73 -0.92 -11.62
N VAL A 175 -4.32 -1.91 -10.95
CA VAL A 175 -4.46 -3.27 -11.49
C VAL A 175 -5.29 -3.29 -12.76
N GLN A 176 -6.41 -2.55 -12.81
CA GLN A 176 -7.26 -2.46 -14.01
C GLN A 176 -6.49 -1.88 -15.21
N ASP A 177 -5.70 -0.84 -14.99
CA ASP A 177 -4.89 -0.20 -16.02
C ASP A 177 -3.79 -1.12 -16.52
N LEU A 178 -3.12 -1.82 -15.60
CA LEU A 178 -2.13 -2.83 -15.94
C LEU A 178 -2.73 -4.00 -16.71
N VAL A 179 -3.95 -4.47 -16.38
CA VAL A 179 -4.66 -5.50 -17.16
C VAL A 179 -4.89 -5.02 -18.59
N ARG A 180 -5.35 -3.78 -18.77
CA ARG A 180 -5.59 -3.19 -20.10
C ARG A 180 -4.31 -3.07 -20.92
N VAL A 181 -3.19 -2.71 -20.28
CA VAL A 181 -1.88 -2.65 -20.92
C VAL A 181 -1.33 -4.04 -21.22
N ALA A 182 -1.39 -4.98 -20.27
CA ALA A 182 -0.92 -6.34 -20.44
C ALA A 182 -1.58 -7.03 -21.64
N ALA A 183 -2.89 -6.83 -21.82
CA ALA A 183 -3.63 -7.35 -22.97
C ALA A 183 -3.13 -6.83 -24.33
N ARG A 184 -2.39 -5.71 -24.36
CA ARG A 184 -1.84 -5.06 -25.57
C ARG A 184 -0.34 -5.23 -25.73
N LEU A 185 0.35 -5.84 -24.76
CA LEU A 185 1.78 -6.11 -24.89
C LEU A 185 2.01 -7.08 -26.05
N LYS A 186 3.12 -6.89 -26.76
CA LYS A 186 3.56 -7.84 -27.79
C LYS A 186 3.93 -9.16 -27.14
N SER A 187 3.84 -10.24 -27.91
CA SER A 187 4.34 -11.54 -27.44
C SER A 187 5.84 -11.44 -27.23
N HIS A 188 6.39 -12.01 -26.16
CA HIS A 188 7.84 -11.98 -25.94
C HIS A 188 8.64 -12.55 -27.13
N ARG A 189 8.06 -13.47 -27.91
CA ARG A 189 8.67 -14.03 -29.14
C ARG A 189 8.84 -13.01 -30.27
N GLU A 190 8.18 -11.86 -30.20
CA GLU A 190 8.22 -10.81 -31.21
C GLU A 190 9.16 -9.67 -30.82
N VAL A 191 9.64 -9.66 -29.56
CA VAL A 191 10.48 -8.58 -29.00
C VAL A 191 11.95 -9.04 -29.00
N GLU A 192 12.56 -9.09 -30.18
CA GLU A 192 14.00 -9.33 -30.36
C GLU A 192 14.77 -8.07 -30.76
N VAL A 193 14.08 -6.93 -30.94
CA VAL A 193 14.71 -5.68 -31.36
C VAL A 193 15.17 -4.87 -30.14
N GLU A 194 16.45 -4.49 -30.13
CA GLU A 194 17.06 -3.64 -29.11
C GLU A 194 16.28 -2.31 -28.97
N GLY A 195 15.90 -1.95 -27.74
CA GLY A 195 15.11 -0.75 -27.43
C GLY A 195 13.59 -0.97 -27.29
N GLU A 196 13.00 -2.04 -27.83
CA GLU A 196 11.55 -2.29 -27.68
C GLU A 196 11.14 -2.55 -26.23
N ALA A 197 12.00 -3.21 -25.45
CA ALA A 197 11.78 -3.44 -24.03
C ALA A 197 11.64 -2.14 -23.23
N GLU A 198 12.39 -1.10 -23.57
CA GLU A 198 12.30 0.20 -22.91
C GLU A 198 10.98 0.89 -23.27
N VAL A 199 10.55 0.81 -24.53
CA VAL A 199 9.24 1.33 -24.96
C VAL A 199 8.10 0.62 -24.22
N GLU A 200 8.16 -0.71 -24.07
CA GLU A 200 7.19 -1.43 -23.24
C GLU A 200 7.21 -0.98 -21.78
N GLY A 201 8.40 -0.77 -21.22
CA GLY A 201 8.58 -0.25 -19.86
C GLY A 201 7.91 1.11 -19.66
N GLU A 202 8.00 1.99 -20.66
CA GLU A 202 7.33 3.29 -20.68
C GLU A 202 5.80 3.20 -20.76
N VAL A 203 5.28 2.25 -21.52
CA VAL A 203 3.83 1.98 -21.59
C VAL A 203 3.32 1.47 -20.24
N VAL A 204 4.05 0.56 -19.61
CA VAL A 204 3.71 0.03 -18.28
C VAL A 204 3.84 1.13 -17.22
N TRP A 205 4.87 1.97 -17.28
CA TRP A 205 5.02 3.14 -16.40
C TRP A 205 3.83 4.08 -16.51
N SER A 206 3.39 4.39 -17.73
CA SER A 206 2.23 5.25 -17.98
C SER A 206 0.93 4.64 -17.40
N ALA A 207 0.84 3.31 -17.33
CA ALA A 207 -0.25 2.63 -16.64
C ALA A 207 -0.08 2.53 -15.12
N LEU A 208 1.14 2.69 -14.58
CA LEU A 208 1.42 2.78 -13.14
C LEU A 208 1.23 4.21 -12.60
N LEU A 209 1.57 5.23 -13.38
CA LEU A 209 1.49 6.62 -12.94
C LEU A 209 1.10 7.52 -14.11
N PRO A 210 -0.18 7.47 -14.57
CA PRO A 210 -0.67 8.34 -15.63
C PRO A 210 -0.70 9.79 -15.16
N ASP A 211 -0.67 10.75 -16.09
CA ASP A 211 -0.79 12.17 -15.77
C ASP A 211 -2.11 12.48 -15.04
N ALA A 212 -2.08 13.47 -14.15
CA ALA A 212 -3.26 13.89 -13.43
C ALA A 212 -4.17 14.70 -14.37
N THR A 213 -5.45 14.32 -14.43
CA THR A 213 -6.50 14.91 -15.26
C THR A 213 -7.61 15.51 -14.41
N ASP A 214 -8.40 16.41 -15.00
CA ASP A 214 -9.50 17.06 -14.29
C ASP A 214 -10.71 16.12 -14.18
N HIS A 215 -11.24 16.02 -12.97
CA HIS A 215 -12.40 15.23 -12.62
C HIS A 215 -13.47 16.14 -12.02
N GLN A 216 -14.73 15.88 -12.37
CA GLN A 216 -15.87 16.50 -11.72
C GLN A 216 -16.40 15.55 -10.65
N VAL A 217 -16.52 16.03 -9.41
CA VAL A 217 -16.95 15.21 -8.26
C VAL A 217 -18.20 15.82 -7.64
N ALA A 218 -19.19 14.99 -7.34
CA ALA A 218 -20.39 15.30 -6.59
C ALA A 218 -20.32 14.62 -5.23
N LEU A 219 -20.59 15.41 -4.19
CA LEU A 219 -20.60 15.04 -2.79
C LEU A 219 -21.88 15.56 -2.15
N VAL A 220 -22.34 14.92 -1.09
CA VAL A 220 -23.58 15.31 -0.39
C VAL A 220 -23.24 15.61 1.05
N VAL A 221 -23.52 16.85 1.47
CA VAL A 221 -23.41 17.29 2.86
C VAL A 221 -24.79 17.19 3.49
N ARG A 222 -24.93 16.42 4.56
CA ARG A 222 -26.15 16.26 5.35
C ARG A 222 -26.16 17.26 6.51
N GLY A 223 -27.36 17.60 6.98
CA GLY A 223 -27.55 18.47 8.13
C GLY A 223 -27.74 19.96 7.80
N THR A 224 -27.64 20.33 6.52
CA THR A 224 -27.97 21.68 6.04
C THR A 224 -28.44 21.67 4.58
N GLY A 225 -29.41 22.51 4.24
CA GLY A 225 -29.86 22.77 2.87
C GLY A 225 -28.98 23.71 2.05
N ALA A 226 -28.02 24.42 2.67
CA ALA A 226 -27.03 25.26 1.99
C ALA A 226 -25.76 25.50 2.83
N LEU A 227 -24.64 25.76 2.17
CA LEU A 227 -23.37 26.21 2.75
C LEU A 227 -23.06 27.65 2.29
N SER A 228 -23.49 28.65 3.05
CA SER A 228 -23.30 30.06 2.69
C SER A 228 -21.84 30.39 2.39
N ASP A 229 -21.59 31.10 1.29
CA ASP A 229 -20.25 31.55 0.88
C ASP A 229 -19.24 30.43 0.56
N LEU A 230 -19.69 29.20 0.29
CA LEU A 230 -18.81 28.10 -0.14
C LEU A 230 -17.82 28.47 -1.25
N PRO A 231 -18.20 29.25 -2.30
CA PRO A 231 -17.25 29.68 -3.33
C PRO A 231 -16.10 30.56 -2.83
N ALA A 232 -16.18 31.16 -1.64
CA ALA A 232 -15.07 31.91 -1.06
C ALA A 232 -13.94 30.99 -0.55
N PHE A 233 -14.29 29.76 -0.16
CA PHE A 233 -13.34 28.75 0.34
C PHE A 233 -12.96 27.73 -0.74
N GLU A 234 -13.92 27.36 -1.57
CA GLU A 234 -13.76 26.43 -2.69
C GLU A 234 -14.30 27.08 -3.97
N PRO A 235 -13.49 27.88 -4.69
CA PRO A 235 -13.95 28.68 -5.85
C PRO A 235 -14.59 27.85 -6.97
N ASP A 236 -14.14 26.61 -7.14
CA ASP A 236 -14.66 25.67 -8.12
C ASP A 236 -15.92 24.92 -7.64
N ALA A 237 -16.33 25.11 -6.39
CA ALA A 237 -17.51 24.47 -5.85
C ALA A 237 -18.80 25.16 -6.33
N ARG A 238 -19.76 24.32 -6.67
CA ARG A 238 -21.16 24.66 -6.90
C ARG A 238 -22.02 23.83 -5.98
N GLN A 239 -23.14 24.37 -5.55
CA GLN A 239 -24.02 23.68 -4.62
C GLN A 239 -25.49 23.88 -4.96
N TRP A 240 -26.28 22.88 -4.57
CA TRP A 240 -27.73 22.89 -4.69
C TRP A 240 -28.32 22.26 -3.44
N PRO A 241 -29.40 22.81 -2.86
CA PRO A 241 -30.19 22.07 -1.87
C PRO A 241 -30.57 20.71 -2.46
N LEU A 242 -30.48 19.63 -1.67
CA LEU A 242 -30.70 18.28 -2.19
C LEU A 242 -32.10 18.11 -2.81
N ARG A 243 -33.10 18.81 -2.27
CA ARG A 243 -34.46 18.91 -2.82
C ARG A 243 -34.56 19.57 -4.20
N ALA A 244 -33.58 20.41 -4.56
CA ALA A 244 -33.48 21.13 -5.83
C ALA A 244 -32.31 20.62 -6.70
N ALA A 245 -31.69 19.50 -6.33
CA ALA A 245 -30.53 18.96 -7.04
C ALA A 245 -30.85 18.46 -8.46
N ALA A 246 -32.13 18.36 -8.84
CA ALA A 246 -32.56 18.09 -10.22
C ALA A 246 -32.13 19.18 -11.22
N ASP A 247 -31.86 20.39 -10.73
CA ASP A 247 -31.39 21.54 -11.50
C ASP A 247 -29.87 21.53 -11.75
N ALA A 248 -29.13 20.66 -11.04
CA ALA A 248 -27.69 20.52 -11.23
C ALA A 248 -27.38 19.97 -12.63
N ARG A 249 -26.42 20.60 -13.32
CA ARG A 249 -26.08 20.31 -14.72
C ARG A 249 -24.59 19.98 -14.84
N TRP A 250 -24.28 18.79 -15.35
CA TRP A 250 -22.93 18.31 -15.65
C TRP A 250 -22.73 18.08 -17.17
N GLY A 251 -23.56 18.71 -18.00
CA GLY A 251 -23.57 18.44 -19.44
C GLY A 251 -23.95 16.98 -19.71
N PRO A 252 -23.17 16.20 -20.49
CA PRO A 252 -23.50 14.81 -20.86
C PRO A 252 -23.71 13.85 -19.68
N THR A 253 -23.12 14.12 -18.50
CA THR A 253 -23.26 13.28 -17.30
C THR A 253 -24.40 13.74 -16.38
N THR A 254 -25.22 14.70 -16.78
CA THR A 254 -26.35 15.24 -15.99
C THR A 254 -27.34 14.15 -15.57
N ASP A 255 -27.68 13.22 -16.47
CA ASP A 255 -28.64 12.16 -16.12
C ASP A 255 -28.08 11.17 -15.10
N ARG A 256 -26.76 10.98 -15.07
CA ARG A 256 -26.09 10.17 -14.05
C ARG A 256 -26.07 10.88 -12.71
N LEU A 257 -25.82 12.20 -12.69
CA LEU A 257 -25.94 12.99 -11.48
C LEU A 257 -27.36 12.92 -10.89
N ARG A 258 -28.38 13.05 -11.73
CA ARG A 258 -29.79 12.92 -11.32
C ARG A 258 -30.09 11.54 -10.77
N HIS A 259 -29.61 10.48 -11.43
CA HIS A 259 -29.78 9.11 -10.96
C HIS A 259 -29.11 8.88 -9.59
N PHE A 260 -27.87 9.36 -9.43
CA PHE A 260 -27.15 9.32 -8.16
C PHE A 260 -27.93 10.02 -7.05
N VAL A 261 -28.40 11.25 -7.30
CA VAL A 261 -29.20 12.01 -6.33
C VAL A 261 -30.51 11.30 -5.97
N ALA A 262 -31.22 10.74 -6.96
CA ALA A 262 -32.46 10.01 -6.75
C ALA A 262 -32.28 8.73 -5.92
N GLY A 263 -31.08 8.14 -5.91
CA GLY A 263 -30.73 6.97 -5.11
C GLY A 263 -30.38 7.28 -3.64
N LEU A 264 -30.26 8.56 -3.27
CA LEU A 264 -29.89 8.96 -1.91
C LEU A 264 -31.09 8.93 -0.95
N PRO A 265 -30.89 8.60 0.33
CA PRO A 265 -31.94 8.73 1.34
C PRO A 265 -32.50 10.17 1.40
N PRO A 266 -33.82 10.34 1.57
CA PRO A 266 -34.42 11.65 1.74
C PRO A 266 -33.95 12.31 3.03
N GLY A 267 -33.88 13.63 3.05
CA GLY A 267 -33.49 14.40 4.23
C GLY A 267 -32.87 15.75 3.88
N GLU A 268 -32.61 16.56 4.90
CA GLU A 268 -31.94 17.85 4.72
C GLU A 268 -30.48 17.64 4.35
N GLY A 269 -30.10 18.23 3.21
CA GLY A 269 -28.75 18.13 2.68
C GLY A 269 -28.53 19.06 1.51
N THR A 270 -27.27 19.18 1.14
CA THR A 270 -26.75 20.00 0.05
C THR A 270 -25.90 19.11 -0.85
N LEU A 271 -26.23 19.08 -2.14
CA LEU A 271 -25.35 18.53 -3.16
C LEU A 271 -24.26 19.58 -3.43
N VAL A 272 -23.00 19.20 -3.28
CA VAL A 272 -21.83 20.01 -3.62
C VAL A 272 -21.10 19.34 -4.77
N THR A 273 -20.75 20.09 -5.80
CA THR A 273 -19.94 19.62 -6.91
C THR A 273 -18.69 20.46 -7.04
N LEU A 274 -17.53 19.84 -7.20
CA LEU A 274 -16.27 20.54 -7.39
C LEU A 274 -15.40 19.84 -8.45
N ARG A 275 -14.41 20.57 -8.96
CA ARG A 275 -13.40 20.03 -9.87
C ARG A 275 -12.12 19.75 -9.12
N VAL A 276 -11.52 18.59 -9.37
CA VAL A 276 -10.24 18.20 -8.78
C VAL A 276 -9.35 17.57 -9.84
N ARG A 277 -8.04 17.80 -9.72
CA ARG A 277 -7.05 17.18 -10.60
C ARG A 277 -6.45 15.95 -9.92
N ALA A 278 -6.68 14.77 -10.48
CA ALA A 278 -6.26 13.49 -9.90
C ALA A 278 -5.90 12.49 -11.00
N ARG A 279 -5.25 11.38 -10.63
CA ARG A 279 -4.79 10.35 -11.60
C ARG A 279 -5.84 9.28 -11.91
N ASP A 280 -6.84 9.15 -11.07
CA ASP A 280 -7.96 8.24 -11.27
C ASP A 280 -9.20 8.69 -10.48
N ARG A 281 -10.34 8.11 -10.82
CA ARG A 281 -11.65 8.46 -10.24
C ARG A 281 -11.74 8.26 -8.72
N PRO A 282 -11.32 7.12 -8.13
CA PRO A 282 -11.31 6.98 -6.67
C PRO A 282 -10.41 7.99 -5.95
N SER A 283 -9.26 8.33 -6.53
CA SER A 283 -8.33 9.33 -5.99
C SER A 283 -8.94 10.74 -6.07
N ALA A 284 -9.64 11.06 -7.16
CA ALA A 284 -10.44 12.28 -7.28
C ALA A 284 -11.52 12.38 -6.18
N ALA A 285 -12.27 11.29 -5.93
CA ALA A 285 -13.24 11.25 -4.84
C ALA A 285 -12.60 11.54 -3.49
N ARG A 286 -11.48 10.86 -3.16
CA ARG A 286 -10.76 11.09 -1.89
C ARG A 286 -10.28 12.54 -1.76
N LEU A 287 -9.67 13.09 -2.80
CA LEU A 287 -9.19 14.47 -2.80
C LEU A 287 -10.32 15.48 -2.64
N ALA A 288 -11.43 15.30 -3.36
CA ALA A 288 -12.60 16.17 -3.25
C ALA A 288 -13.24 16.10 -1.85
N ARG A 289 -13.33 14.91 -1.26
CA ARG A 289 -13.79 14.74 0.12
C ARG A 289 -12.90 15.49 1.11
N ARG A 290 -11.57 15.36 0.99
CA ARG A 290 -10.62 16.06 1.88
C ARG A 290 -10.81 17.57 1.84
N ARG A 291 -10.88 18.16 0.63
CA ARG A 291 -11.14 19.59 0.43
C ARG A 291 -12.46 20.04 1.05
N LEU A 292 -13.53 19.28 0.80
CA LEU A 292 -14.83 19.64 1.35
C LEU A 292 -14.88 19.50 2.88
N VAL A 293 -14.24 18.48 3.47
CA VAL A 293 -14.13 18.35 4.94
C VAL A 293 -13.39 19.55 5.54
N GLU A 294 -12.27 19.96 4.94
CA GLU A 294 -11.53 21.14 5.38
C GLU A 294 -12.38 22.42 5.30
N ALA A 295 -13.18 22.58 4.24
CA ALA A 295 -14.13 23.68 4.15
C ALA A 295 -15.21 23.59 5.25
N LEU A 296 -15.73 22.39 5.54
CA LEU A 296 -16.77 22.15 6.56
C LEU A 296 -16.30 22.50 7.99
N ASP A 297 -14.99 22.41 8.29
CA ASP A 297 -14.45 22.78 9.59
C ASP A 297 -14.77 24.24 9.96
N GLN A 298 -14.80 25.14 8.98
CA GLN A 298 -15.17 26.54 9.19
C GLN A 298 -16.66 26.70 9.54
N TYR A 299 -17.53 25.93 8.90
CA TYR A 299 -18.98 25.95 9.18
C TYR A 299 -19.28 25.36 10.55
N HIS A 300 -18.58 24.29 10.95
CA HIS A 300 -18.68 23.76 12.31
C HIS A 300 -18.23 24.78 13.36
N ALA A 301 -17.16 25.53 13.09
CA ALA A 301 -16.69 26.59 14.00
C ALA A 301 -17.70 27.73 14.13
N GLY A 302 -18.31 28.15 13.01
CA GLY A 302 -19.31 29.23 12.97
C GLY A 302 -20.69 28.82 13.53
N ASN A 303 -21.10 27.57 13.36
CA ASN A 303 -22.41 27.07 13.76
C ASN A 303 -22.30 25.78 14.59
N ARG A 304 -21.98 25.95 15.87
CA ARG A 304 -21.69 24.83 16.81
C ARG A 304 -22.83 23.85 17.06
N LEU A 305 -24.06 24.20 16.67
CA LEU A 305 -25.25 23.35 16.83
C LEU A 305 -25.51 22.45 15.60
N LEU A 306 -24.81 22.66 14.48
CA LEU A 306 -25.00 21.87 13.27
C LEU A 306 -24.14 20.60 13.29
N ASP A 307 -24.79 19.46 13.06
CA ASP A 307 -24.14 18.18 12.78
C ASP A 307 -24.05 17.99 11.26
N LEU A 308 -23.07 18.66 10.66
CA LEU A 308 -22.76 18.50 9.23
C LEU A 308 -22.04 17.17 9.01
N ARG A 309 -22.54 16.36 8.08
CA ARG A 309 -21.95 15.06 7.76
C ARG A 309 -21.80 14.86 6.27
N LEU A 310 -20.63 14.42 5.84
CA LEU A 310 -20.38 14.08 4.45
C LEU A 310 -20.86 12.65 4.16
N ASP A 311 -21.81 12.50 3.24
CA ASP A 311 -22.35 11.20 2.81
C ASP A 311 -21.19 10.31 2.30
N PRO A 312 -21.14 9.01 2.63
CA PRO A 312 -20.01 8.16 2.28
C PRO A 312 -19.82 7.93 0.79
N VAL A 313 -20.82 8.15 -0.07
CA VAL A 313 -20.70 7.91 -1.51
C VAL A 313 -20.49 9.21 -2.27
N ALA A 314 -19.50 9.23 -3.14
CA ALA A 314 -19.26 10.29 -4.10
C ALA A 314 -19.58 9.81 -5.52
N LEU A 315 -20.09 10.70 -6.39
CA LEU A 315 -20.13 10.44 -7.82
C LEU A 315 -18.95 11.18 -8.49
N VAL A 316 -18.17 10.48 -9.29
CA VAL A 316 -17.03 11.05 -10.02
C VAL A 316 -17.24 10.86 -11.51
N ALA A 317 -17.04 11.93 -12.28
CA ALA A 317 -16.99 11.91 -13.73
C ALA A 317 -15.61 12.35 -14.24
N GLU A 318 -15.12 11.66 -15.27
CA GLU A 318 -13.92 12.02 -16.02
C GLU A 318 -14.36 12.32 -17.48
N GLY A 319 -14.18 13.56 -17.93
CA GLY A 319 -14.69 13.99 -19.23
C GLY A 319 -16.20 13.77 -19.40
N HIS A 320 -16.62 13.37 -20.61
CA HIS A 320 -18.03 13.34 -21.01
C HIS A 320 -18.75 11.99 -20.87
N HIS A 321 -18.03 10.89 -20.64
CA HIS A 321 -18.62 9.55 -20.80
C HIS A 321 -18.27 8.53 -19.71
N THR A 322 -17.23 8.76 -18.91
CA THR A 322 -16.84 7.82 -17.85
C THR A 322 -17.23 8.38 -16.49
N TRP A 323 -17.93 7.56 -15.71
CA TRP A 323 -18.36 7.92 -14.35
C TRP A 323 -18.26 6.72 -13.43
N GLN A 324 -18.22 6.98 -12.12
CA GLN A 324 -18.24 5.95 -11.08
C GLN A 324 -18.76 6.52 -9.77
N GLU A 325 -19.58 5.73 -9.08
CA GLU A 325 -19.84 5.92 -7.67
C GLU A 325 -18.67 5.35 -6.86
N ALA A 326 -18.06 6.21 -6.06
CA ALA A 326 -16.91 5.90 -5.23
C ALA A 326 -17.35 5.94 -3.75
N PRO A 327 -17.63 4.77 -3.14
CA PRO A 327 -17.88 4.72 -1.71
C PRO A 327 -16.59 5.00 -0.93
N ALA A 328 -16.71 5.69 0.20
CA ALA A 328 -15.68 5.74 1.24
C ALA A 328 -15.42 4.29 1.66
N VAL A 329 -14.25 3.75 1.28
CA VAL A 329 -13.94 2.31 1.34
C VAL A 329 -14.15 1.77 2.76
N PRO A 330 -15.23 1.02 3.04
CA PRO A 330 -15.40 0.40 4.34
C PRO A 330 -14.52 -0.85 4.38
N ARG A 331 -13.62 -0.95 5.37
CA ARG A 331 -12.93 -2.22 5.64
C ARG A 331 -13.96 -3.20 6.21
N ARG A 332 -14.35 -4.20 5.43
CA ARG A 332 -15.23 -5.30 5.88
C ARG A 332 -14.39 -6.51 6.26
N THR A 333 -14.75 -7.16 7.35
CA THR A 333 -14.24 -8.50 7.71
C THR A 333 -15.41 -9.46 7.81
N ARG A 334 -15.20 -10.74 7.45
CA ARG A 334 -16.21 -11.80 7.63
C ARG A 334 -16.39 -12.18 9.09
N GLU A 335 -15.34 -12.02 9.88
CA GLU A 335 -15.30 -12.34 11.30
C GLU A 335 -14.47 -11.27 12.01
N ALA A 336 -14.99 -10.72 13.11
CA ALA A 336 -14.25 -9.80 13.97
C ALA A 336 -13.98 -10.50 15.31
N ARG A 337 -12.72 -10.48 15.74
CA ARG A 337 -12.30 -11.03 17.04
C ARG A 337 -11.75 -9.91 17.91
N PRO A 338 -11.96 -9.95 19.23
CA PRO A 338 -11.33 -8.98 20.13
C PRO A 338 -9.81 -9.17 20.13
N LEU A 339 -9.06 -8.09 20.43
CA LEU A 339 -7.60 -8.12 20.51
C LEU A 339 -7.12 -9.10 21.60
N THR A 340 -7.83 -9.16 22.72
CA THR A 340 -7.60 -10.09 23.83
C THR A 340 -8.92 -10.62 24.36
N VAL A 341 -8.89 -11.80 24.96
CA VAL A 341 -10.02 -12.37 25.72
C VAL A 341 -10.01 -11.91 27.19
N THR A 342 -8.86 -11.40 27.65
CA THR A 342 -8.60 -10.89 29.00
C THR A 342 -8.72 -9.37 29.08
N ALA A 343 -8.89 -8.86 30.31
CA ALA A 343 -8.92 -7.42 30.56
C ALA A 343 -7.58 -6.76 30.22
N LEU A 344 -7.62 -5.70 29.42
CA LEU A 344 -6.46 -4.92 29.04
C LEU A 344 -6.13 -3.82 30.07
N PRO A 345 -4.85 -3.48 30.27
CA PRO A 345 -4.48 -2.33 31.09
C PRO A 345 -5.14 -1.04 30.60
N ASP A 346 -5.46 -0.13 31.52
CA ASP A 346 -6.14 1.13 31.24
C ASP A 346 -5.50 1.95 30.12
N ARG A 347 -4.16 2.00 30.11
CA ARG A 347 -3.41 2.73 29.07
C ARG A 347 -3.65 2.15 27.68
N VAL A 348 -3.69 0.83 27.54
CA VAL A 348 -3.99 0.14 26.27
C VAL A 348 -5.45 0.36 25.87
N ARG A 349 -6.38 0.36 26.82
CA ARG A 349 -7.80 0.69 26.55
C ARG A 349 -7.97 2.11 26.02
N ARG A 350 -7.24 3.09 26.58
CA ARG A 350 -7.22 4.48 26.08
C ARG A 350 -6.61 4.57 24.68
N ALA A 351 -5.50 3.88 24.44
CA ALA A 351 -4.87 3.78 23.13
C ALA A 351 -5.83 3.22 22.06
N LEU A 352 -6.57 2.16 22.39
CA LEU A 352 -7.59 1.57 21.49
C LEU A 352 -8.69 2.57 21.11
N ARG A 353 -9.15 3.39 22.07
CA ARG A 353 -10.14 4.45 21.79
C ARG A 353 -9.56 5.50 20.84
N MET A 354 -8.34 5.96 21.09
CA MET A 354 -7.68 6.94 20.24
C MET A 354 -7.43 6.40 18.81
N ALA A 355 -6.95 5.16 18.69
CA ALA A 355 -6.76 4.49 17.41
C ALA A 355 -8.08 4.34 16.64
N ARG A 356 -9.20 4.09 17.35
CA ARG A 356 -10.54 4.09 16.74
C ARG A 356 -10.92 5.47 16.20
N VAL A 357 -10.68 6.56 16.93
CA VAL A 357 -10.95 7.92 16.44
C VAL A 357 -10.08 8.25 15.22
N ALA A 358 -8.78 7.93 15.27
CA ALA A 358 -7.89 8.08 14.12
C ALA A 358 -8.39 7.32 12.88
N SER A 359 -9.02 6.16 13.09
CA SER A 359 -9.54 5.30 12.02
C SER A 359 -10.76 5.83 11.30
N SER A 360 -11.48 6.78 11.92
CA SER A 360 -12.68 7.44 11.39
C SER A 360 -12.43 8.89 10.99
N THR A 361 -11.18 9.36 11.05
CA THR A 361 -10.80 10.72 10.67
C THR A 361 -10.49 10.77 9.18
N ASP A 362 -11.06 11.73 8.45
CA ASP A 362 -10.85 11.87 7.00
C ASP A 362 -9.54 12.61 6.64
N SER A 363 -9.03 13.48 7.53
CA SER A 363 -7.75 14.18 7.35
C SER A 363 -6.55 13.26 7.63
N PRO A 364 -5.65 13.02 6.65
CA PRO A 364 -4.49 12.13 6.84
C PRO A 364 -3.51 12.60 7.92
N HIS A 365 -3.27 13.90 8.05
CA HIS A 365 -2.40 14.46 9.10
C HIS A 365 -3.02 14.31 10.48
N ALA A 366 -4.32 14.59 10.61
CA ALA A 366 -5.03 14.36 11.86
C ALA A 366 -5.04 12.86 12.24
N THR A 367 -5.24 11.96 11.27
CA THR A 367 -5.07 10.52 11.48
C THR A 367 -3.66 10.17 11.94
N ALA A 368 -2.63 10.79 11.35
CA ALA A 368 -1.25 10.55 11.74
C ALA A 368 -0.98 11.01 13.18
N ALA A 369 -1.41 12.21 13.53
CA ALA A 369 -1.28 12.79 14.86
C ALA A 369 -2.02 11.95 15.91
N LEU A 370 -3.29 11.59 15.66
CA LEU A 370 -4.10 10.78 16.58
C LEU A 370 -3.56 9.36 16.73
N SER A 371 -3.04 8.76 15.66
CA SER A 371 -2.41 7.43 15.73
C SER A 371 -1.12 7.48 16.55
N TRP A 372 -0.31 8.52 16.40
CA TRP A 372 0.86 8.74 17.26
C TRP A 372 0.44 8.96 18.72
N SER A 373 -0.57 9.79 18.97
CA SER A 373 -1.12 9.98 20.31
C SER A 373 -1.71 8.70 20.89
N ALA A 374 -2.19 7.75 20.08
CA ALA A 374 -2.58 6.43 20.54
C ALA A 374 -1.39 5.61 21.05
N VAL A 375 -0.26 5.65 20.32
CA VAL A 375 1.00 5.02 20.75
C VAL A 375 1.48 5.64 22.06
N GLU A 376 1.50 6.97 22.18
CA GLU A 376 1.88 7.66 23.43
C GLU A 376 0.92 7.35 24.58
N ALA A 377 -0.39 7.32 24.32
CA ALA A 377 -1.41 7.01 25.32
C ALA A 377 -1.31 5.58 25.86
N SER A 378 -0.72 4.65 25.09
CA SER A 378 -0.41 3.31 25.59
C SER A 378 0.67 3.34 26.69
N GLY A 379 1.43 4.43 26.80
CA GLY A 379 2.50 4.62 27.77
C GLY A 379 3.88 4.27 27.25
N VAL A 380 4.03 4.00 25.95
CA VAL A 380 5.31 3.73 25.28
C VAL A 380 5.99 5.05 24.93
N GLN A 381 7.22 5.25 25.39
CA GLN A 381 7.98 6.49 25.26
C GLN A 381 9.35 6.29 24.57
N ASN A 382 10.01 5.15 24.80
CA ASN A 382 11.34 4.92 24.24
C ASN A 382 11.26 4.47 22.77
N ARG A 383 11.53 5.40 21.85
CA ARG A 383 11.55 5.16 20.40
C ARG A 383 12.51 4.05 19.96
N SER A 384 13.67 3.91 20.60
CA SER A 384 14.66 2.88 20.22
C SER A 384 14.19 1.48 20.59
N HIS A 385 13.61 1.32 21.79
CA HIS A 385 12.98 0.06 22.19
C HIS A 385 11.76 -0.24 21.31
N LEU A 386 10.95 0.77 21.01
CA LEU A 386 9.79 0.62 20.13
C LEU A 386 10.22 0.17 18.72
N ALA A 387 11.24 0.78 18.13
CA ALA A 387 11.77 0.39 16.83
C ALA A 387 12.26 -1.07 16.81
N ALA A 388 12.92 -1.51 17.89
CA ALA A 388 13.38 -2.90 18.03
C ALA A 388 12.21 -3.89 18.22
N ALA A 389 11.19 -3.53 19.00
CA ALA A 389 9.98 -4.35 19.15
C ALA A 389 9.20 -4.44 17.83
N LEU A 390 9.09 -3.33 17.10
CA LEU A 390 8.48 -3.29 15.77
C LEU A 390 9.25 -4.14 14.77
N SER A 391 10.59 -4.14 14.78
CA SER A 391 11.36 -4.96 13.84
C SER A 391 11.16 -6.47 14.07
N LEU A 392 11.06 -6.92 15.34
CA LEU A 392 10.68 -8.29 15.66
C LEU A 392 9.28 -8.65 15.17
N GLN A 393 8.31 -7.78 15.43
CA GLN A 393 6.94 -8.01 14.98
C GLN A 393 6.84 -8.01 13.45
N CYS A 394 7.61 -7.17 12.77
CA CYS A 394 7.72 -7.16 11.32
C CYS A 394 8.29 -8.47 10.79
N LEU A 395 9.34 -9.03 11.43
CA LEU A 395 9.90 -10.34 11.05
C LEU A 395 8.81 -11.43 11.10
N ARG A 396 8.07 -11.52 12.22
CA ARG A 396 6.94 -12.45 12.36
C ARG A 396 5.86 -12.23 11.30
N GLN A 397 5.44 -10.98 11.08
CA GLN A 397 4.40 -10.65 10.10
C GLN A 397 4.82 -10.96 8.66
N GLU A 398 6.09 -10.74 8.31
CA GLU A 398 6.64 -11.06 6.99
C GLU A 398 6.67 -12.58 6.74
N LEU A 399 6.96 -13.39 7.77
CA LEU A 399 6.96 -14.86 7.65
C LEU A 399 5.54 -15.39 7.43
N VAL A 400 4.58 -14.90 8.21
CA VAL A 400 3.15 -15.20 8.02
C VAL A 400 2.67 -14.73 6.64
N LEU A 401 3.16 -13.58 6.18
CA LEU A 401 2.82 -13.05 4.86
C LEU A 401 3.37 -13.93 3.74
N ALA A 402 4.58 -14.46 3.85
CA ALA A 402 5.14 -15.38 2.86
C ALA A 402 4.26 -16.63 2.67
N HIS A 403 3.79 -17.22 3.78
CA HIS A 403 2.82 -18.33 3.70
C HIS A 403 1.52 -17.91 2.99
N ARG A 404 0.96 -16.73 3.34
CA ARG A 404 -0.26 -16.24 2.70
C ARG A 404 -0.07 -15.93 1.21
N ARG A 405 1.08 -15.39 0.82
CA ARG A 405 1.43 -15.10 -0.58
C ARG A 405 1.59 -16.38 -1.39
N LEU A 406 2.18 -17.43 -0.83
CA LEU A 406 2.18 -18.76 -1.44
C LEU A 406 0.74 -19.23 -1.70
N ARG A 407 -0.14 -19.18 -0.68
CA ARG A 407 -1.54 -19.57 -0.85
C ARG A 407 -2.28 -18.74 -1.90
N TRP A 408 -2.10 -17.41 -1.92
CA TRP A 408 -2.70 -16.56 -2.95
C TRP A 408 -2.15 -16.86 -4.32
N SER A 409 -0.85 -17.11 -4.44
CA SER A 409 -0.23 -17.52 -5.68
C SER A 409 -0.87 -18.78 -6.24
N LEU A 410 -1.01 -19.82 -5.40
CA LEU A 410 -1.61 -21.09 -5.80
C LEU A 410 -3.10 -20.91 -6.15
N SER A 411 -3.83 -20.12 -5.35
CA SER A 411 -5.24 -19.81 -5.60
C SER A 411 -5.43 -19.04 -6.90
N ALA A 412 -4.54 -18.09 -7.20
CA ALA A 412 -4.59 -17.31 -8.44
C ALA A 412 -4.31 -18.19 -9.65
N ALA A 413 -3.31 -19.08 -9.57
CA ALA A 413 -3.04 -20.06 -10.62
C ALA A 413 -4.24 -21.01 -10.86
N ALA A 414 -4.86 -21.52 -9.80
CA ALA A 414 -6.05 -22.36 -9.90
C ALA A 414 -7.25 -21.60 -10.49
N ALA A 415 -7.50 -20.37 -10.03
CA ALA A 415 -8.58 -19.52 -10.53
C ALA A 415 -8.38 -19.15 -12.00
N HIS A 416 -7.15 -18.85 -12.42
CA HIS A 416 -6.83 -18.54 -13.81
C HIS A 416 -7.11 -19.73 -14.72
N ARG A 417 -6.72 -20.94 -14.31
CA ARG A 417 -7.05 -22.17 -15.04
C ARG A 417 -8.56 -22.41 -15.14
N ALA A 418 -9.30 -22.23 -14.05
CA ALA A 418 -10.76 -22.36 -14.07
C ALA A 418 -11.42 -21.35 -15.03
N TRP A 419 -10.89 -20.12 -15.08
CA TRP A 419 -11.30 -19.12 -16.04
C TRP A 419 -10.97 -19.53 -17.49
N LEU A 420 -9.77 -20.02 -17.76
CA LEU A 420 -9.38 -20.54 -19.09
C LEU A 420 -10.31 -21.66 -19.55
N VAL A 421 -10.65 -22.61 -18.68
CA VAL A 421 -11.64 -23.66 -18.99
C VAL A 421 -13.00 -23.06 -19.34
N THR A 422 -13.44 -22.03 -18.61
CA THR A 422 -14.72 -21.36 -18.86
C THR A 422 -14.72 -20.63 -20.21
N VAL A 423 -13.64 -19.92 -20.52
CA VAL A 423 -13.46 -19.22 -21.81
C VAL A 423 -13.39 -20.22 -22.96
N ALA A 424 -12.58 -21.28 -22.83
CA ALA A 424 -12.44 -22.31 -23.85
C ALA A 424 -13.77 -23.03 -24.10
N ARG A 425 -14.53 -23.38 -23.06
CA ARG A 425 -15.90 -23.93 -23.20
C ARG A 425 -16.83 -22.97 -23.94
N SER A 426 -16.81 -21.69 -23.54
CA SER A 426 -17.66 -20.67 -24.19
C SER A 426 -17.30 -20.50 -25.67
N HIS A 427 -16.02 -20.58 -26.01
CA HIS A 427 -15.53 -20.52 -27.38
C HIS A 427 -15.95 -21.76 -28.19
N VAL A 428 -15.76 -22.98 -27.65
CA VAL A 428 -16.27 -24.23 -28.26
C VAL A 428 -17.78 -24.15 -28.50
N ASP A 429 -18.57 -23.74 -27.50
CA ASP A 429 -20.03 -23.60 -27.62
C ASP A 429 -20.43 -22.58 -28.68
N HIS A 430 -19.71 -21.44 -28.76
CA HIS A 430 -19.94 -20.42 -29.77
C HIS A 430 -19.64 -20.95 -31.17
N THR A 431 -18.45 -21.54 -31.39
CA THR A 431 -18.02 -22.04 -32.69
C THR A 431 -18.87 -23.23 -33.14
N HIS A 432 -19.25 -24.12 -32.22
CA HIS A 432 -20.17 -25.22 -32.49
C HIS A 432 -21.56 -24.71 -32.92
N ARG A 433 -22.10 -23.65 -32.27
CA ARG A 433 -23.33 -22.98 -32.73
C ARG A 433 -23.16 -22.37 -34.13
N SER A 434 -22.02 -21.75 -34.42
CA SER A 434 -21.71 -21.17 -35.73
C SER A 434 -21.62 -22.24 -36.83
N VAL A 435 -21.01 -23.40 -36.55
CA VAL A 435 -20.98 -24.54 -37.47
C VAL A 435 -22.39 -25.07 -37.72
N ARG A 436 -23.21 -25.26 -36.67
CA ARG A 436 -24.59 -25.75 -36.80
C ARG A 436 -25.51 -24.82 -37.60
N ARG A 437 -25.30 -23.51 -37.52
CA ARG A 437 -26.08 -22.49 -38.24
C ARG A 437 -25.61 -22.27 -39.69
N CYS A 438 -24.45 -22.80 -40.06
CA CYS A 438 -23.87 -22.61 -41.40
C CYS A 438 -24.51 -23.60 -42.39
N PRO A 439 -25.10 -23.13 -43.52
CA PRO A 439 -25.72 -24.02 -44.50
C PRO A 439 -24.75 -25.04 -45.09
N PRO A 440 -25.22 -26.26 -45.43
CA PRO A 440 -24.42 -27.23 -46.18
C PRO A 440 -23.93 -26.62 -47.50
N GLY A 441 -22.62 -26.73 -47.78
CA GLY A 441 -22.01 -26.18 -49.00
C GLY A 441 -21.57 -24.71 -48.93
N HIS A 442 -21.82 -24.00 -47.82
CA HIS A 442 -21.34 -22.63 -47.65
C HIS A 442 -19.79 -22.59 -47.57
N PRO A 443 -19.09 -21.69 -48.29
CA PRO A 443 -17.63 -21.70 -48.40
C PRO A 443 -16.90 -21.52 -47.05
N ARG A 444 -17.56 -20.93 -46.04
CA ARG A 444 -16.99 -20.75 -44.69
C ARG A 444 -17.08 -21.99 -43.79
N LEU A 445 -17.83 -23.03 -44.17
CA LEU A 445 -18.04 -24.21 -43.33
C LEU A 445 -16.73 -24.94 -43.00
N ALA A 446 -15.81 -25.06 -43.96
CA ALA A 446 -14.50 -25.67 -43.74
C ALA A 446 -13.61 -24.86 -42.78
N ALA A 447 -13.70 -23.53 -42.81
CA ALA A 447 -12.99 -22.65 -41.88
C ALA A 447 -13.55 -22.78 -40.45
N LEU A 448 -14.88 -22.74 -40.30
CA LEU A 448 -15.54 -22.90 -38.99
C LEU A 448 -15.28 -24.27 -38.34
N ARG A 449 -15.15 -25.33 -39.14
CA ARG A 449 -14.78 -26.67 -38.64
C ARG A 449 -13.35 -26.73 -38.12
N ARG A 450 -12.42 -26.04 -38.78
CA ARG A 450 -11.02 -25.91 -38.29
C ARG A 450 -10.98 -25.11 -36.99
N GLU A 451 -11.68 -23.99 -36.94
CA GLU A 451 -11.79 -23.17 -35.73
C GLU A 451 -12.42 -23.97 -34.56
N LEU A 452 -13.39 -24.85 -34.83
CA LEU A 452 -13.96 -25.73 -33.81
C LEU A 452 -12.92 -26.74 -33.30
N ALA A 453 -12.17 -27.38 -34.19
CA ALA A 453 -11.11 -28.30 -33.79
C ALA A 453 -10.01 -27.59 -32.96
N ASP A 454 -9.65 -26.36 -33.34
CA ASP A 454 -8.71 -25.53 -32.58
C ASP A 454 -9.27 -25.14 -31.21
N ALA A 455 -10.56 -24.82 -31.13
CA ALA A 455 -11.27 -24.53 -29.89
C ALA A 455 -11.30 -25.74 -28.94
N GLU A 456 -11.60 -26.93 -29.47
CA GLU A 456 -11.61 -28.20 -28.73
C GLU A 456 -10.21 -28.58 -28.23
N ALA A 457 -9.17 -28.41 -29.07
CA ALA A 457 -7.78 -28.59 -28.66
C ALA A 457 -7.36 -27.56 -27.57
N GLY A 458 -7.86 -26.33 -27.65
CA GLY A 458 -7.70 -25.31 -26.60
C GLY A 458 -8.34 -25.72 -25.27
N LEU A 459 -9.55 -26.29 -25.31
CA LEU A 459 -10.24 -26.80 -24.12
C LEU A 459 -9.49 -27.98 -23.49
N THR A 460 -9.00 -28.93 -24.30
CA THR A 460 -8.19 -30.06 -23.81
C THR A 460 -6.95 -29.59 -23.07
N ARG A 461 -6.20 -28.63 -23.63
CA ARG A 461 -5.04 -28.01 -22.96
C ARG A 461 -5.44 -27.31 -21.66
N ALA A 462 -6.56 -26.61 -21.62
CA ALA A 462 -7.05 -25.95 -20.42
C ALA A 462 -7.48 -26.95 -19.32
N LEU A 463 -7.89 -28.16 -19.70
CA LEU A 463 -8.30 -29.23 -18.79
C LEU A 463 -7.13 -30.07 -18.26
N GLU A 464 -5.91 -29.92 -18.79
CA GLU A 464 -4.74 -30.61 -18.27
C GLU A 464 -4.55 -30.32 -16.77
N PRO A 465 -4.41 -31.36 -15.93
CA PRO A 465 -4.42 -31.18 -14.49
C PRO A 465 -3.29 -30.24 -14.06
N ALA A 466 -3.65 -29.22 -13.30
CA ALA A 466 -2.68 -28.57 -12.42
C ALA A 466 -2.21 -29.62 -11.42
N ALA A 467 -0.93 -29.56 -11.05
CA ALA A 467 -0.45 -30.26 -9.86
C ALA A 467 -1.51 -30.12 -8.75
N ARG A 468 -2.09 -31.26 -8.35
CA ARG A 468 -3.23 -31.28 -7.43
C ARG A 468 -2.79 -30.57 -6.16
N HIS A 469 -3.66 -29.69 -5.66
CA HIS A 469 -3.53 -29.24 -4.29
C HIS A 469 -3.64 -30.46 -3.37
N PRO A 470 -2.77 -30.59 -2.36
CA PRO A 470 -3.24 -31.16 -1.11
C PRO A 470 -4.31 -30.19 -0.58
N HIS A 471 -5.57 -30.50 -0.89
CA HIS A 471 -6.66 -30.13 0.00
C HIS A 471 -6.46 -31.00 1.24
N ASP A 472 -6.06 -30.39 2.36
CA ASP A 472 -6.47 -30.84 3.70
C ASP A 472 -6.13 -29.78 4.77
N ASP A 473 -7.17 -29.40 5.52
CA ASP A 473 -7.21 -29.18 6.97
C ASP A 473 -6.22 -28.24 7.66
N ALA A 474 -6.10 -27.01 7.18
CA ALA A 474 -5.71 -25.90 8.06
C ALA A 474 -6.67 -24.73 7.93
N SER A 475 -7.71 -24.75 8.78
CA SER A 475 -8.57 -23.61 9.06
C SER A 475 -7.74 -22.35 9.38
N PRO A 476 -8.27 -21.13 9.18
CA PRO A 476 -7.58 -19.86 9.45
C PRO A 476 -7.09 -19.64 10.89
N GLY A 477 -7.39 -20.56 11.81
CA GLY A 477 -6.93 -20.58 13.20
C GLY A 477 -5.76 -21.53 13.52
N GLY A 478 -5.20 -22.26 12.53
CA GLY A 478 -4.23 -23.34 12.77
C GLY A 478 -2.91 -23.23 12.01
N LEU A 479 -2.45 -22.03 11.64
CA LEU A 479 -1.08 -21.92 11.14
C LEU A 479 -0.10 -21.97 12.31
N ASP A 480 0.53 -23.12 12.50
CA ASP A 480 1.75 -23.20 13.28
C ASP A 480 2.87 -22.48 12.50
N VAL A 481 3.09 -21.21 12.84
CA VAL A 481 4.09 -20.34 12.20
C VAL A 481 5.50 -20.94 12.37
N ASN A 482 5.75 -21.69 13.44
CA ASN A 482 7.04 -22.32 13.70
C ASN A 482 7.25 -23.50 12.75
N ARG A 483 6.25 -24.38 12.60
CA ARG A 483 6.30 -25.44 11.57
C ARG A 483 6.45 -24.89 10.16
N TRP A 484 5.82 -23.75 9.87
CA TRP A 484 6.01 -23.07 8.59
C TRP A 484 7.46 -22.59 8.40
N ALA A 485 8.10 -21.99 9.42
CA ALA A 485 9.52 -21.63 9.35
C ALA A 485 10.39 -22.85 9.02
N TRP A 486 10.17 -23.96 9.74
CA TRP A 486 10.87 -25.21 9.47
C TRP A 486 10.62 -25.74 8.04
N THR A 487 9.39 -25.62 7.53
CA THR A 487 9.04 -26.05 6.17
C THR A 487 9.78 -25.26 5.08
N VAL A 488 10.00 -23.97 5.27
CA VAL A 488 10.70 -23.12 4.28
C VAL A 488 12.22 -23.22 4.38
N SER A 489 12.73 -23.49 5.59
CA SER A 489 14.16 -23.63 5.86
C SER A 489 14.76 -24.89 5.20
N ASP A 490 16.05 -24.86 4.89
CA ASP A 490 16.81 -26.04 4.45
C ASP A 490 17.55 -26.73 5.61
N VAL A 491 17.42 -26.21 6.84
CA VAL A 491 18.07 -26.78 8.02
C VAL A 491 17.56 -28.21 8.24
N PRO A 492 18.45 -29.20 8.49
CA PRO A 492 18.04 -30.58 8.74
C PRO A 492 17.04 -30.71 9.89
N THR A 493 16.06 -31.59 9.74
CA THR A 493 15.06 -31.91 10.76
C THR A 493 14.66 -33.37 10.67
N THR A 494 14.26 -33.95 11.79
CA THR A 494 13.72 -35.31 11.90
C THR A 494 12.19 -35.33 11.93
N ASP A 495 11.52 -34.17 11.92
CA ASP A 495 10.06 -34.08 11.92
C ASP A 495 9.50 -34.50 10.55
N GLU A 496 8.86 -35.68 10.50
CA GLU A 496 8.26 -36.23 9.28
C GLU A 496 7.22 -35.32 8.65
N HIS A 497 6.46 -34.54 9.44
CA HIS A 497 5.47 -33.62 8.90
C HIS A 497 6.14 -32.48 8.14
N VAL A 498 7.26 -31.97 8.65
CA VAL A 498 8.04 -30.93 7.98
C VAL A 498 8.67 -31.48 6.69
N LEU A 499 9.20 -32.70 6.72
CA LEU A 499 9.79 -33.34 5.54
C LEU A 499 8.75 -33.51 4.41
N ARG A 500 7.57 -34.06 4.73
CA ARG A 500 6.46 -34.17 3.76
C ARG A 500 6.01 -32.81 3.24
N ALA A 501 5.96 -31.79 4.10
CA ALA A 501 5.60 -30.44 3.68
C ALA A 501 6.65 -29.81 2.76
N ARG A 502 7.95 -30.07 2.97
CA ARG A 502 9.05 -29.65 2.08
C ARG A 502 8.94 -30.30 0.71
N GLU A 503 8.69 -31.61 0.66
CA GLU A 503 8.48 -32.35 -0.59
C GLU A 503 7.28 -31.77 -1.37
N ALA A 504 6.16 -31.55 -0.68
CA ALA A 504 4.99 -30.92 -1.27
C ALA A 504 5.30 -29.51 -1.79
N LEU A 505 6.04 -28.70 -1.01
CA LEU A 505 6.44 -27.35 -1.40
C LEU A 505 7.36 -27.35 -2.64
N ALA A 506 8.28 -28.31 -2.74
CA ALA A 506 9.18 -28.46 -3.88
C ALA A 506 8.43 -28.83 -5.18
N ALA A 507 7.29 -29.51 -5.08
CA ALA A 507 6.43 -29.85 -6.21
C ALA A 507 5.56 -28.66 -6.70
N LEU A 508 5.51 -27.54 -5.96
CA LEU A 508 4.72 -26.37 -6.33
C LEU A 508 5.46 -25.46 -7.31
N THR A 509 4.71 -24.85 -8.23
CA THR A 509 5.22 -23.80 -9.13
C THR A 509 4.53 -22.46 -8.81
N PRO A 510 4.91 -21.77 -7.73
CA PRO A 510 4.33 -20.48 -7.39
C PRO A 510 4.72 -19.38 -8.39
N HIS A 511 3.92 -18.33 -8.45
CA HIS A 511 4.20 -17.09 -9.15
C HIS A 511 5.47 -16.42 -8.60
N PRO A 512 6.12 -15.56 -9.41
CA PRO A 512 7.43 -15.00 -9.13
C PRO A 512 7.60 -14.39 -7.74
N LEU A 513 6.67 -13.53 -7.30
CA LEU A 513 6.76 -12.89 -5.98
C LEU A 513 6.77 -13.90 -4.82
N ALA A 514 5.92 -14.93 -4.88
CA ALA A 514 5.87 -15.94 -3.83
C ALA A 514 7.14 -16.81 -3.85
N ARG A 515 7.69 -17.13 -5.03
CA ARG A 515 8.95 -17.86 -5.15
C ARG A 515 10.13 -17.06 -4.60
N HIS A 516 10.22 -15.79 -4.97
CA HIS A 516 11.22 -14.86 -4.47
C HIS A 516 11.14 -14.73 -2.94
N ASP A 517 9.93 -14.59 -2.38
CA ASP A 517 9.73 -14.55 -0.94
C ASP A 517 10.21 -15.82 -0.23
N LEU A 518 9.91 -17.00 -0.78
CA LEU A 518 10.36 -18.28 -0.23
C LEU A 518 11.89 -18.40 -0.27
N ALA A 519 12.52 -18.03 -1.39
CA ALA A 519 13.98 -18.04 -1.52
C ALA A 519 14.64 -17.10 -0.49
N ARG A 520 14.09 -15.90 -0.33
CA ARG A 520 14.56 -14.94 0.69
C ARG A 520 14.39 -15.49 2.10
N TRP A 521 13.24 -16.09 2.42
CA TRP A 521 13.01 -16.67 3.74
C TRP A 521 13.89 -17.88 4.03
N ARG A 522 14.14 -18.73 3.05
CA ARG A 522 15.10 -19.84 3.15
C ARG A 522 16.50 -19.32 3.52
N ALA A 523 16.98 -18.28 2.82
CA ALA A 523 18.26 -17.66 3.13
C ALA A 523 18.29 -17.03 4.54
N LEU A 524 17.23 -16.32 4.92
CA LEU A 524 17.11 -15.71 6.25
C LEU A 524 17.07 -16.76 7.37
N LEU A 525 16.31 -17.84 7.20
CA LEU A 525 16.14 -18.87 8.24
C LEU A 525 17.37 -19.75 8.43
N GLY A 526 18.21 -19.86 7.40
CA GLY A 526 19.46 -20.62 7.44
C GLY A 526 20.68 -19.83 7.93
N SER A 527 20.56 -18.52 8.15
CA SER A 527 21.71 -17.66 8.50
C SER A 527 21.37 -16.68 9.64
N PRO A 528 22.00 -16.82 10.82
CA PRO A 528 21.87 -15.83 11.90
C PRO A 528 22.28 -14.43 11.46
N GLU A 529 23.36 -14.31 10.69
CA GLU A 529 23.88 -13.03 10.17
C GLU A 529 22.89 -12.34 9.24
N ALA A 530 22.27 -13.09 8.31
CA ALA A 530 21.26 -12.55 7.41
C ALA A 530 20.03 -12.05 8.18
N CYS A 531 19.60 -12.78 9.21
CA CYS A 531 18.49 -12.37 10.07
C CYS A 531 18.84 -11.14 10.92
N GLU A 532 20.04 -11.09 11.49
CA GLU A 532 20.52 -9.93 12.24
C GLU A 532 20.59 -8.68 11.36
N HIS A 533 21.20 -8.80 10.17
CA HIS A 533 21.25 -7.72 9.18
C HIS A 533 19.85 -7.22 8.85
N ARG A 534 18.91 -8.14 8.60
CA ARG A 534 17.51 -7.81 8.32
C ARG A 534 16.83 -7.11 9.50
N LEU A 535 17.04 -7.56 10.73
CA LEU A 535 16.48 -6.93 11.93
C LEU A 535 17.05 -5.54 12.16
N THR A 536 18.35 -5.32 11.89
CA THR A 536 19.00 -4.01 11.96
C THR A 536 18.41 -3.07 10.92
N GLU A 537 18.36 -3.50 9.65
CA GLU A 537 17.77 -2.74 8.54
C GLU A 537 16.33 -2.33 8.85
N ARG A 538 15.52 -3.27 9.37
CA ARG A 538 14.15 -2.99 9.77
C ARG A 538 14.08 -2.03 10.96
N GLY A 539 14.95 -2.19 11.96
CA GLY A 539 15.04 -1.28 13.11
C GLY A 539 15.31 0.17 12.67
N GLU A 540 16.28 0.38 11.79
CA GLU A 540 16.61 1.71 11.25
C GLU A 540 15.45 2.33 10.45
N ARG A 541 14.78 1.53 9.62
CA ARG A 541 13.57 1.98 8.90
C ARG A 541 12.47 2.38 9.89
N MET A 542 12.27 1.61 10.96
CA MET A 542 11.28 1.95 12.00
C MET A 542 11.64 3.24 12.73
N ILE A 543 12.91 3.47 13.06
CA ILE A 543 13.38 4.74 13.66
C ILE A 543 13.03 5.92 12.73
N THR A 544 13.33 5.77 11.44
CA THR A 544 13.03 6.79 10.43
C THR A 544 11.54 7.15 10.41
N VAL A 545 10.67 6.13 10.38
CA VAL A 545 9.22 6.36 10.37
C VAL A 545 8.72 6.94 11.70
N LEU A 546 9.18 6.43 12.84
CA LEU A 546 8.79 6.95 14.17
C LEU A 546 9.17 8.43 14.33
N ASP A 547 10.38 8.82 13.89
CA ASP A 547 10.83 10.20 13.92
C ASP A 547 9.99 11.10 13.00
N GLY A 548 9.63 10.59 11.84
CA GLY A 548 8.74 11.27 10.90
C GLY A 548 7.33 11.48 11.43
N LEU A 549 6.74 10.46 12.05
CA LEU A 549 5.41 10.53 12.64
C LEU A 549 5.38 11.47 13.84
N TYR A 550 6.40 11.44 14.69
CA TYR A 550 6.54 12.38 15.80
C TYR A 550 6.63 13.84 15.29
N ALA A 551 7.42 14.10 14.25
CA ALA A 551 7.50 15.41 13.63
C ALA A 551 6.16 15.85 13.03
N THR A 552 5.50 14.96 12.28
CA THR A 552 4.18 15.21 11.68
C THR A 552 3.15 15.56 12.75
N ARG A 553 3.11 14.81 13.86
CA ARG A 553 2.24 15.10 15.00
C ARG A 553 2.49 16.48 15.59
N ASN A 554 3.75 16.89 15.75
CA ASN A 554 4.07 18.21 16.28
C ASN A 554 3.65 19.32 15.31
N LEU A 555 3.92 19.18 14.02
CA LEU A 555 3.47 20.13 13.00
C LEU A 555 1.94 20.25 12.98
N THR A 556 1.24 19.12 13.07
CA THR A 556 -0.23 19.09 13.05
C THR A 556 -0.83 19.73 14.30
N LEU A 557 -0.42 19.27 15.49
CA LEU A 557 -1.08 19.65 16.75
C LEU A 557 -0.61 21.00 17.31
N HIS A 558 0.63 21.40 17.05
CA HIS A 558 1.17 22.66 17.57
C HIS A 558 1.15 23.79 16.55
N SER A 559 1.09 23.48 15.26
CA SER A 559 1.19 24.48 14.20
C SER A 559 0.05 24.43 13.19
N GLY A 560 -0.94 23.55 13.39
CA GLY A 560 -2.14 23.50 12.55
C GLY A 560 -1.87 23.06 11.10
N VAL A 561 -0.77 22.34 10.85
CA VAL A 561 -0.44 21.86 9.49
C VAL A 561 -1.18 20.55 9.22
N PHE A 562 -2.28 20.63 8.46
CA PHE A 562 -3.15 19.46 8.15
C PHE A 562 -2.99 18.92 6.72
N THR A 563 -2.17 19.56 5.88
CA THR A 563 -1.95 19.18 4.47
C THR A 563 -0.47 19.20 4.13
N GLY A 564 -0.05 18.32 3.23
CA GLY A 564 1.35 18.26 2.78
C GLY A 564 1.59 17.13 1.76
N SER A 565 2.73 17.17 1.08
CA SER A 565 3.09 16.14 0.11
C SER A 565 3.20 14.76 0.79
N GLY A 566 2.52 13.75 0.23
CA GLY A 566 2.52 12.39 0.77
C GLY A 566 1.71 12.20 2.06
N ASP A 567 0.85 13.15 2.43
CA ASP A 567 -0.01 13.05 3.63
C ASP A 567 -0.83 11.75 3.70
N ALA A 568 -1.41 11.32 2.59
CA ALA A 568 -2.22 10.11 2.50
C ALA A 568 -1.42 8.85 2.90
N VAL A 569 -0.18 8.73 2.41
CA VAL A 569 0.70 7.60 2.76
C VAL A 569 1.18 7.70 4.21
N HIS A 570 1.40 8.91 4.74
CA HIS A 570 1.72 9.13 6.15
C HIS A 570 0.58 8.73 7.08
N GLY A 571 -0.65 9.20 6.83
CA GLY A 571 -1.83 8.84 7.61
C GLY A 571 -2.10 7.34 7.61
N ALA A 572 -2.03 6.71 6.43
CA ALA A 572 -2.15 5.25 6.32
C ALA A 572 -1.05 4.51 7.08
N GLY A 573 0.18 5.00 7.03
CA GLY A 573 1.33 4.45 7.74
C GLY A 573 1.24 4.56 9.25
N ALA A 574 0.87 5.73 9.75
CA ALA A 574 0.65 5.98 11.17
C ALA A 574 -0.40 5.04 11.76
N ARG A 575 -1.53 4.87 11.06
CA ARG A 575 -2.58 3.95 11.48
C ARG A 575 -2.06 2.50 11.54
N LYS A 576 -1.36 2.06 10.50
CA LYS A 576 -0.76 0.72 10.45
C LYS A 576 0.26 0.53 11.58
N LEU A 577 1.08 1.54 11.88
CA LEU A 577 2.05 1.48 12.97
C LEU A 577 1.33 1.33 14.33
N ALA A 578 0.31 2.15 14.59
CA ALA A 578 -0.50 2.03 15.80
C ALA A 578 -1.17 0.64 15.90
N ASP A 579 -1.70 0.11 14.80
CA ASP A 579 -2.26 -1.25 14.74
C ASP A 579 -1.19 -2.30 15.11
N VAL A 580 0.05 -2.17 14.63
CA VAL A 580 1.17 -3.08 14.95
C VAL A 580 1.56 -2.99 16.43
N VAL A 581 1.63 -1.77 17.00
CA VAL A 581 1.91 -1.58 18.44
C VAL A 581 0.82 -2.22 19.29
N LEU A 582 -0.44 -2.02 18.92
CA LEU A 582 -1.57 -2.65 19.60
C LEU A 582 -1.56 -4.18 19.43
N GLU A 583 -1.15 -4.71 18.27
CA GLU A 583 -0.96 -6.15 18.08
C GLU A 583 0.13 -6.71 19.00
N ILE A 584 1.26 -6.02 19.15
CA ILE A 584 2.34 -6.41 20.08
C ILE A 584 1.80 -6.51 21.51
N LEU A 585 1.15 -5.47 21.99
CA LEU A 585 0.58 -5.43 23.34
C LEU A 585 -0.53 -6.46 23.52
N GLY A 586 -1.36 -6.67 22.49
CA GLY A 586 -2.39 -7.69 22.47
C GLY A 586 -1.82 -9.11 22.55
N ASN A 587 -0.75 -9.40 21.81
CA ASN A 587 -0.06 -10.68 21.88
C ASN A 587 0.55 -10.94 23.26
N TRP A 588 1.04 -9.88 23.93
CA TRP A 588 1.60 -9.99 25.28
C TRP A 588 0.51 -10.26 26.33
N TYR A 589 -0.46 -9.35 26.47
CA TYR A 589 -1.49 -9.44 27.50
C TYR A 589 -2.52 -10.55 27.23
N GLY A 590 -2.74 -10.90 25.97
CA GLY A 590 -3.62 -12.00 25.58
C GLY A 590 -3.11 -13.38 26.01
N ARG A 591 -1.83 -13.49 26.36
CA ARG A 591 -1.19 -14.71 26.88
C ARG A 591 -0.90 -14.66 28.38
N GLY A 592 -1.56 -13.75 29.10
CA GLY A 592 -1.37 -13.62 30.55
C GLY A 592 -0.09 -12.88 30.97
N GLY A 593 0.60 -12.24 30.02
CA GLY A 593 1.76 -11.41 30.34
C GLY A 593 1.39 -10.23 31.24
N THR A 594 2.28 -9.87 32.17
CA THR A 594 2.13 -8.74 33.09
C THR A 594 3.10 -7.60 32.73
N GLY A 595 3.06 -6.50 33.49
CA GLY A 595 3.92 -5.32 33.28
C GLY A 595 3.25 -4.18 32.53
N THR A 596 3.85 -3.00 32.61
CA THR A 596 3.44 -1.81 31.87
C THR A 596 3.82 -1.91 30.39
N PRO A 597 3.11 -1.23 29.47
CA PRO A 597 3.46 -1.28 28.05
C PRO A 597 4.90 -0.88 27.73
N GLU A 598 5.49 0.06 28.46
CA GLU A 598 6.91 0.42 28.30
C GLU A 598 7.85 -0.72 28.70
N GLU A 599 7.58 -1.42 29.80
CA GLU A 599 8.37 -2.59 30.23
C GLU A 599 8.29 -3.72 29.20
N VAL A 600 7.10 -3.95 28.63
CA VAL A 600 6.89 -4.92 27.55
C VAL A 600 7.75 -4.55 26.33
N ILE A 601 7.69 -3.29 25.88
CA ILE A 601 8.47 -2.82 24.74
C ILE A 601 9.98 -2.87 25.02
N ALA A 602 10.43 -2.53 26.22
CA ALA A 602 11.82 -2.65 26.63
C ALA A 602 12.30 -4.10 26.65
N GLU A 603 11.47 -5.03 27.11
CA GLU A 603 11.75 -6.47 27.08
C GLU A 603 11.89 -6.99 25.66
N LEU A 604 10.98 -6.62 24.75
CA LEU A 604 11.11 -6.97 23.33
C LEU A 604 12.35 -6.33 22.69
N GLY A 605 12.74 -5.14 23.14
CA GLY A 605 14.01 -4.51 22.75
C GLY A 605 15.24 -5.32 23.20
N ARG A 606 15.23 -5.87 24.42
CA ARG A 606 16.27 -6.81 24.89
C ARG A 606 16.26 -8.11 24.09
N ARG A 607 15.08 -8.68 23.85
CA ARG A 607 14.89 -9.90 23.05
C ARG A 607 15.43 -9.76 21.64
N ARG A 608 15.24 -8.60 20.99
CA ARG A 608 15.81 -8.32 19.67
C ARG A 608 17.34 -8.46 19.65
N ARG A 609 18.01 -8.04 20.72
CA ARG A 609 19.46 -8.18 20.87
C ARG A 609 19.86 -9.62 21.18
N ALA A 610 19.09 -10.32 22.01
CA ALA A 610 19.37 -11.71 22.37
C ALA A 610 19.23 -12.70 21.20
N ILE A 611 18.45 -12.36 20.17
CA ILE A 611 18.31 -13.18 18.96
C ILE A 611 19.54 -13.09 18.03
N ALA A 612 20.44 -12.12 18.25
CA ALA A 612 21.68 -12.03 17.48
C ALA A 612 22.50 -13.32 17.66
N GLY A 613 22.94 -13.92 16.55
CA GLY A 613 23.66 -15.19 16.54
C GLY A 613 22.81 -16.45 16.72
N VAL A 614 21.51 -16.34 17.00
CA VAL A 614 20.60 -17.50 17.08
C VAL A 614 20.13 -17.91 15.68
N LEU A 615 20.08 -19.21 15.42
CA LEU A 615 19.58 -19.74 14.16
C LEU A 615 18.07 -19.42 14.02
N PRO A 616 17.63 -18.63 13.04
CA PRO A 616 16.28 -18.07 13.08
C PRO A 616 15.17 -19.11 12.97
N VAL A 617 15.43 -20.28 12.36
CA VAL A 617 14.45 -21.37 12.29
C VAL A 617 14.07 -21.95 13.65
N THR A 618 14.93 -21.81 14.68
CA THR A 618 14.67 -22.34 16.03
C THR A 618 13.83 -21.39 16.89
N LEU A 619 13.59 -20.17 16.42
CA LEU A 619 12.83 -19.17 17.16
C LEU A 619 11.36 -19.59 17.25
N ASP A 620 10.75 -19.38 18.41
CA ASP A 620 9.30 -19.43 18.55
C ASP A 620 8.66 -18.15 17.98
N PHE A 621 8.45 -18.12 16.67
CA PHE A 621 7.72 -17.06 15.96
C PHE A 621 6.30 -16.87 16.46
N ALA A 622 5.65 -17.91 16.98
CA ALA A 622 4.33 -17.79 17.58
C ALA A 622 4.40 -16.96 18.87
N ALA A 623 5.44 -17.14 19.70
CA ALA A 623 5.66 -16.39 20.94
C ALA A 623 6.62 -15.20 20.84
N LEU A 624 7.09 -14.85 19.65
CA LEU A 624 8.14 -13.83 19.46
C LEU A 624 7.84 -12.49 20.15
N THR A 625 6.57 -12.09 20.22
CA THR A 625 6.11 -10.88 20.93
C THR A 625 5.26 -11.18 22.17
N GLY A 626 5.20 -12.44 22.61
CA GLY A 626 4.50 -12.88 23.81
C GLY A 626 5.41 -12.98 25.04
N PRO A 627 4.84 -13.16 26.25
CA PRO A 627 5.61 -13.31 27.48
C PRO A 627 6.38 -14.64 27.52
N ASP A 628 5.83 -15.71 26.94
CA ASP A 628 6.35 -17.09 27.07
C ASP A 628 7.45 -17.46 26.06
N PHE A 629 8.10 -16.47 25.45
CA PHE A 629 9.12 -16.72 24.43
C PHE A 629 10.30 -17.51 25.02
N ARG A 630 10.58 -18.66 24.41
CA ARG A 630 11.78 -19.46 24.65
C ARG A 630 12.69 -19.25 23.44
N GLY A 631 13.83 -18.60 23.68
CA GLY A 631 14.81 -18.23 22.64
C GLY A 631 15.67 -19.38 22.16
#